data_AF-A0A1S8C9V5-F1
#
_entry.id   AF-A0A1S8C9V5-F1
#
_cell.length_a   1.000
_cell.length_b   1.000
_cell.length_c   1.000
_cell.angle_alpha   90.00
_cell.angle_beta   90.00
_cell.angle_gamma   90.00
#
_symmetry.space_group_name_H-M   'P 1'
#
loop_
_entity.id
_entity.type
_entity.pdbx_description
1 polymer ?
#
loop_
_entity_poly.entity_id
_entity_poly.type
_entity_poly.pdbx_seq_one_letter_code
_entity_poly.pdbx_strand_id
1 'polypeptide(L)'
;MPMPREAGTFPGRDDVVAYLEAYRAAAGLDVHTGVHVRQVADDRGQWRVATDQGDWRTGEVVVATGLLARGTVPPEWGADRSSIRALHSTDYEDPAPFTGSDVLVAGAGSSGLEIAHDLVSGGARTVWLSVRTSPNVLPRAVAGMPGDPAINLLRRLPPRVADAAVRPLQRLAIGDLTD
;
A
#
# COMPACT_ATOMS: atom_id res chain seq x y z
N MET A 1 19.52 -12.26 -3.16
CA MET A 1 20.36 -11.16 -3.68
C MET A 1 19.97 -9.89 -2.95
N PRO A 2 20.90 -9.02 -2.51
CA PRO A 2 20.54 -7.74 -1.90
C PRO A 2 19.98 -6.75 -2.93
N MET A 3 19.18 -5.78 -2.50
CA MET A 3 18.72 -4.65 -3.33
C MET A 3 19.94 -3.83 -3.80
N PRO A 4 20.01 -3.41 -5.08
CA PRO A 4 21.07 -2.53 -5.57
C PRO A 4 21.12 -1.22 -4.78
N ARG A 5 22.33 -0.72 -4.49
CA ARG A 5 22.51 0.51 -3.69
C ARG A 5 22.04 1.76 -4.44
N GLU A 6 22.06 1.74 -5.76
CA GLU A 6 21.59 2.83 -6.62
C GLU A 6 20.10 3.13 -6.49
N ALA A 7 19.28 2.15 -6.10
CA ALA A 7 17.87 2.35 -5.78
C ALA A 7 17.64 3.16 -4.48
N GLY A 8 18.72 3.44 -3.74
CA GLY A 8 18.68 4.19 -2.49
C GLY A 8 18.01 3.44 -1.34
N THR A 9 17.80 4.15 -0.23
CA THR A 9 17.17 3.58 0.98
C THR A 9 15.67 3.31 0.80
N PHE A 10 15.03 4.08 -0.07
CA PHE A 10 13.60 4.03 -0.34
C PHE A 10 13.37 3.85 -1.83
N PRO A 11 13.49 2.61 -2.34
CA PRO A 11 13.39 2.33 -3.76
C PRO A 11 12.02 2.73 -4.30
N GLY A 12 12.00 3.25 -5.53
CA GLY A 12 10.78 3.53 -6.26
C GLY A 12 10.12 2.24 -6.76
N ARG A 13 8.93 2.38 -7.36
CA ARG A 13 8.20 1.27 -7.98
C ARG A 13 9.08 0.51 -8.98
N ASP A 14 9.69 1.24 -9.90
CA ASP A 14 10.41 0.65 -11.02
C ASP A 14 11.73 -0.03 -10.57
N ASP A 15 12.37 0.49 -9.52
CA ASP A 15 13.53 -0.17 -8.90
C ASP A 15 13.16 -1.53 -8.31
N VAL A 16 12.01 -1.62 -7.63
CA VAL A 16 11.51 -2.87 -7.06
C VAL A 16 11.13 -3.86 -8.16
N VAL A 17 10.49 -3.40 -9.24
CA VAL A 17 10.17 -4.25 -10.40
C VAL A 17 11.46 -4.81 -11.02
N ALA A 18 12.45 -3.95 -11.28
CA ALA A 18 13.74 -4.36 -11.83
C ALA A 18 14.45 -5.37 -10.93
N TYR A 19 14.43 -5.16 -9.62
CA TYR A 19 14.99 -6.09 -8.64
C TYR A 19 14.30 -7.47 -8.70
N LEU A 20 12.97 -7.53 -8.79
CA LEU A 20 12.23 -8.80 -8.85
C LEU A 20 12.50 -9.58 -10.13
N GLU A 21 12.61 -8.89 -11.28
CA GLU A 21 13.00 -9.53 -12.56
C GLU A 21 14.44 -10.07 -12.50
N ALA A 22 15.37 -9.31 -11.94
CA ALA A 22 16.74 -9.75 -11.73
C ALA A 22 16.81 -10.96 -10.76
N TYR A 23 16.00 -10.94 -9.70
CA TYR A 23 15.90 -12.04 -8.76
C TYR A 23 15.38 -13.32 -9.42
N ARG A 24 14.31 -13.22 -10.23
CA ARG A 24 13.76 -14.33 -11.01
C ARG A 24 14.84 -14.97 -11.89
N ALA A 25 15.58 -14.16 -12.64
CA ALA A 25 16.63 -14.64 -13.53
C ALA A 25 17.79 -15.30 -12.75
N ALA A 26 18.28 -14.67 -11.69
CA ALA A 26 19.38 -15.18 -10.88
C ALA A 26 19.04 -16.48 -10.14
N ALA A 27 17.78 -16.64 -9.72
CA ALA A 27 17.30 -17.85 -9.06
C ALA A 27 16.83 -18.95 -10.03
N GLY A 28 16.84 -18.68 -11.35
CA GLY A 28 16.37 -19.64 -12.35
C GLY A 28 14.90 -20.04 -12.20
N LEU A 29 14.05 -19.11 -11.74
CA LEU A 29 12.64 -19.38 -11.47
C LEU A 29 11.81 -19.41 -12.76
N ASP A 30 11.11 -20.52 -12.97
CA ASP A 30 10.16 -20.68 -14.07
C ASP A 30 8.83 -20.01 -13.73
N VAL A 31 8.77 -18.69 -13.91
CA VAL A 31 7.58 -17.87 -13.64
C VAL A 31 6.77 -17.65 -14.92
N HIS A 32 5.51 -18.08 -14.90
CA HIS A 32 4.56 -17.86 -15.98
C HIS A 32 3.66 -16.67 -15.63
N THR A 33 3.79 -15.57 -16.37
CA THR A 33 2.97 -14.36 -16.20
C THR A 33 1.77 -14.38 -17.15
N GLY A 34 0.74 -13.57 -16.85
CA GLY A 34 -0.49 -13.53 -17.66
C GLY A 34 -1.37 -14.78 -17.53
N VAL A 35 -1.12 -15.64 -16.53
CA VAL A 35 -1.92 -16.82 -16.23
C VAL A 35 -2.80 -16.51 -15.02
N HIS A 36 -4.12 -16.52 -15.22
CA HIS A 36 -5.09 -16.32 -14.14
C HIS A 36 -5.57 -17.66 -13.58
N VAL A 37 -5.15 -17.97 -12.36
CA VAL A 37 -5.66 -19.13 -11.61
C VAL A 37 -7.08 -18.84 -11.15
N ARG A 38 -8.03 -19.64 -11.64
CA ARG A 38 -9.47 -19.52 -11.32
C ARG A 38 -9.87 -20.37 -10.13
N GLN A 39 -9.26 -21.53 -9.99
CA GLN A 39 -9.62 -22.50 -8.94
C GLN A 39 -8.44 -23.43 -8.63
N VAL A 40 -8.31 -23.78 -7.35
CA VAL A 40 -7.46 -24.87 -6.87
C VAL A 40 -8.37 -25.87 -6.15
N ALA A 41 -8.26 -27.15 -6.52
CA ALA A 41 -9.08 -28.22 -5.94
C ALA A 41 -8.28 -29.51 -5.78
N ASP A 42 -8.61 -30.29 -4.76
CA ASP A 42 -8.07 -31.66 -4.63
C ASP A 42 -8.63 -32.54 -5.76
N ASP A 43 -7.75 -33.30 -6.39
CA ASP A 43 -8.03 -34.31 -7.41
C ASP A 43 -7.31 -35.60 -7.00
N ARG A 44 -7.88 -36.30 -6.01
CA ARG A 44 -7.47 -37.66 -5.59
C ARG A 44 -6.02 -37.74 -5.13
N GLY A 45 -5.59 -36.78 -4.30
CA GLY A 45 -4.23 -36.76 -3.74
C GLY A 45 -3.22 -35.96 -4.56
N GLN A 46 -3.68 -35.22 -5.57
CA GLN A 46 -2.93 -34.13 -6.22
C GLN A 46 -3.81 -32.90 -6.32
N TRP A 47 -3.21 -31.71 -6.37
CA TRP A 47 -3.94 -30.47 -6.63
C TRP A 47 -4.14 -30.28 -8.13
N ARG A 48 -5.38 -30.05 -8.55
CA ARG A 48 -5.71 -29.48 -9.86
C ARG A 48 -5.81 -27.97 -9.75
N VAL A 49 -5.02 -27.27 -10.53
CA VAL A 49 -5.00 -25.80 -10.64
C VAL A 49 -5.60 -25.43 -12.00
N ALA A 50 -6.84 -24.95 -11.99
CA ALA A 50 -7.52 -24.52 -13.20
C ALA A 50 -7.16 -23.07 -13.53
N THR A 51 -6.69 -22.84 -14.76
CA THR A 51 -6.29 -21.50 -15.23
C THR A 51 -7.05 -21.11 -16.49
N ASP A 52 -6.82 -19.88 -16.97
CA ASP A 52 -7.28 -19.42 -18.27
C ASP A 52 -6.46 -19.92 -19.46
N GLN A 53 -5.29 -20.53 -19.22
CA GLN A 53 -4.41 -21.08 -20.24
C GLN A 53 -4.30 -22.62 -20.18
N GLY A 54 -5.15 -23.27 -19.39
CA GLY A 54 -5.18 -24.73 -19.22
C GLY A 54 -4.98 -25.17 -17.77
N ASP A 55 -5.21 -26.44 -17.50
CA ASP A 55 -5.12 -26.99 -16.15
C ASP A 55 -3.74 -27.55 -15.85
N TRP A 56 -3.30 -27.38 -14.61
CA TRP A 56 -2.05 -27.91 -14.10
C TRP A 56 -2.35 -28.93 -13.00
N ARG A 57 -1.49 -29.93 -12.85
CA ARG A 57 -1.51 -30.88 -11.73
C ARG A 57 -0.21 -30.82 -10.97
N THR A 58 -0.29 -30.72 -9.64
CA THR A 58 0.87 -30.60 -8.76
C THR A 58 0.62 -31.32 -7.43
N GLY A 59 1.69 -31.73 -6.75
CA GLY A 59 1.59 -32.28 -5.40
C GLY A 59 1.35 -31.22 -4.33
N GLU A 60 1.82 -30.00 -4.54
CA GLU A 60 1.81 -28.92 -3.55
C GLU A 60 1.41 -27.59 -4.17
N VAL A 61 0.72 -26.76 -3.39
CA VAL A 61 0.31 -25.40 -3.78
C VAL A 61 0.60 -24.42 -2.64
N VAL A 62 1.26 -23.31 -2.99
CA VAL A 62 1.46 -22.17 -2.09
C VAL A 62 0.61 -21.00 -2.59
N VAL A 63 -0.29 -20.49 -1.75
CA VAL A 63 -1.15 -19.35 -2.10
C VAL A 63 -0.47 -18.05 -1.70
N ALA A 64 -0.04 -17.27 -2.69
CA ALA A 64 0.67 -16.01 -2.51
C ALA A 64 0.02 -14.83 -3.28
N THR A 65 -1.31 -14.78 -3.31
CA THR A 65 -2.09 -13.81 -4.12
C THR A 65 -2.12 -12.37 -3.55
N GLY A 66 -1.55 -12.15 -2.37
CA GLY A 66 -1.65 -10.88 -1.64
C GLY A 66 -3.05 -10.63 -1.04
N LEU A 67 -3.16 -9.57 -0.24
CA LEU A 67 -4.38 -9.22 0.51
C LEU A 67 -5.00 -7.86 0.11
N LEU A 68 -4.27 -7.03 -0.64
CA LEU A 68 -4.60 -5.62 -0.84
C LEU A 68 -5.13 -5.29 -2.24
N ALA A 69 -5.35 -6.30 -3.08
CA ALA A 69 -5.75 -6.12 -4.48
C ALA A 69 -7.24 -5.77 -4.68
N ARG A 70 -8.10 -5.94 -3.66
CA ARG A 70 -9.53 -5.64 -3.75
C ARG A 70 -9.88 -4.53 -2.77
N GLY A 71 -10.40 -3.43 -3.31
CA GLY A 71 -10.92 -2.33 -2.51
C GLY A 71 -12.18 -2.75 -1.73
N THR A 72 -12.29 -2.29 -0.48
CA THR A 72 -13.50 -2.47 0.32
C THR A 72 -14.09 -1.11 0.63
N VAL A 73 -15.26 -0.81 0.07
CA VAL A 73 -16.02 0.40 0.38
C VAL A 73 -17.16 0.03 1.34
N PRO A 74 -17.33 0.74 2.47
CA PRO A 74 -18.46 0.50 3.37
C PRO A 74 -19.80 0.63 2.62
N PRO A 75 -20.75 -0.32 2.74
CA PRO A 75 -22.03 -0.27 2.03
C PRO A 75 -22.82 1.02 2.26
N GLU A 76 -22.73 1.59 3.46
CA GLU A 76 -23.36 2.86 3.83
C GLU A 76 -22.83 4.07 3.05
N TRP A 77 -21.65 3.97 2.45
CA TRP A 77 -21.07 5.01 1.61
C TRP A 77 -21.52 4.91 0.14
N GLY A 78 -22.31 3.88 -0.20
CA GLY A 78 -22.90 3.65 -1.52
C GLY A 78 -24.20 4.42 -1.80
N ALA A 79 -24.62 5.35 -0.91
CA ALA A 79 -25.76 6.24 -1.17
C ALA A 79 -25.49 7.18 -2.35
N ASP A 80 -26.55 7.56 -3.07
CA ASP A 80 -26.57 8.34 -4.32
C ASP A 80 -25.35 9.26 -4.51
N ARG A 81 -24.39 8.78 -5.31
CA ARG A 81 -23.18 9.50 -5.71
C ARG A 81 -23.33 10.15 -7.09
N SER A 82 -24.54 10.24 -7.65
CA SER A 82 -24.74 10.73 -9.02
C SER A 82 -24.20 12.16 -9.25
N SER A 83 -24.09 12.94 -8.17
CA SER A 83 -23.58 14.31 -8.18
C SER A 83 -22.07 14.42 -7.90
N ILE A 84 -21.38 13.34 -7.55
CA ILE A 84 -19.95 13.36 -7.21
C ILE A 84 -19.16 12.24 -7.89
N ARG A 85 -17.94 12.55 -8.35
CA ARG A 85 -16.99 11.50 -8.74
C ARG A 85 -16.44 10.84 -7.49
N ALA A 86 -16.57 9.51 -7.39
CA ALA A 86 -16.03 8.75 -6.27
C ALA A 86 -15.34 7.48 -6.74
N LEU A 87 -14.24 7.14 -6.09
CA LEU A 87 -13.39 5.98 -6.38
C LEU A 87 -12.77 5.45 -5.09
N HIS A 88 -12.40 4.18 -5.10
CA HIS A 88 -11.57 3.60 -4.04
C HIS A 88 -10.09 3.86 -4.37
N SER A 89 -9.19 3.84 -3.38
CA SER A 89 -7.76 4.07 -3.60
C SER A 89 -7.09 3.06 -4.57
N THR A 90 -7.72 1.91 -4.80
CA THR A 90 -7.29 0.91 -5.79
C THR A 90 -7.48 1.37 -7.23
N ASP A 91 -8.35 2.35 -7.46
CA ASP A 91 -8.68 2.89 -8.78
C ASP A 91 -8.07 4.29 -8.98
N TYR A 92 -7.25 4.76 -8.02
CA TYR A 92 -6.49 5.99 -8.14
C TYR A 92 -5.17 5.70 -8.86
N GLU A 93 -4.89 6.43 -9.93
CA GLU A 93 -3.66 6.27 -10.72
C GLU A 93 -2.75 7.50 -10.64
N ASP A 94 -3.32 8.69 -10.81
CA ASP A 94 -2.58 9.95 -10.82
C ASP A 94 -3.49 11.15 -10.44
N PRO A 95 -2.92 12.32 -10.11
CA PRO A 95 -3.69 13.46 -9.61
C PRO A 95 -4.26 14.36 -10.71
N ALA A 96 -3.84 14.21 -11.98
CA ALA A 96 -4.20 15.12 -13.06
C ALA A 96 -5.72 15.24 -13.30
N PRO A 97 -6.52 14.15 -13.17
CA PRO A 97 -7.96 14.24 -13.27
C PRO A 97 -8.66 15.07 -12.18
N PHE A 98 -7.94 15.54 -11.16
CA PHE A 98 -8.47 16.30 -10.02
C PHE A 98 -7.95 17.74 -9.96
N THR A 99 -7.16 18.17 -10.93
CA THR A 99 -6.66 19.56 -10.98
C THR A 99 -7.81 20.56 -10.93
N GLY A 100 -7.70 21.55 -10.04
CA GLY A 100 -8.73 22.57 -9.79
C GLY A 100 -10.02 22.05 -9.12
N SER A 101 -10.08 20.79 -8.70
CA SER A 101 -11.23 20.20 -8.00
C SER A 101 -11.10 20.31 -6.48
N ASP A 102 -12.23 20.27 -5.78
CA ASP A 102 -12.25 20.08 -4.33
C ASP A 102 -12.44 18.58 -4.03
N VAL A 103 -11.56 17.99 -3.23
CA VAL A 103 -11.48 16.53 -3.03
C VAL A 103 -11.52 16.18 -1.54
N LEU A 104 -12.33 15.19 -1.19
CA LEU A 104 -12.35 14.57 0.14
C LEU A 104 -11.70 13.18 0.06
N VAL A 105 -10.60 13.00 0.78
CA VAL A 105 -9.95 11.70 0.98
C VAL A 105 -10.45 11.10 2.29
N ALA A 106 -11.08 9.93 2.22
CA ALA A 106 -11.63 9.26 3.39
C ALA A 106 -10.68 8.18 3.92
N GLY A 107 -10.11 8.41 5.10
CA GLY A 107 -9.18 7.50 5.76
C GLY A 107 -7.73 7.97 5.70
N ALA A 108 -7.02 7.89 6.84
CA ALA A 108 -5.63 8.32 7.00
C ALA A 108 -4.64 7.13 7.14
N GLY A 109 -4.87 6.07 6.37
CA GLY A 109 -3.85 5.05 6.15
C GLY A 109 -2.76 5.55 5.19
N SER A 110 -1.72 4.75 4.94
CA SER A 110 -0.62 5.12 4.04
C SER A 110 -1.12 5.61 2.68
N SER A 111 -2.02 4.86 2.02
CA SER A 111 -2.59 5.27 0.74
C SER A 111 -3.36 6.59 0.82
N GLY A 112 -4.14 6.81 1.88
CA GLY A 112 -4.92 8.05 2.04
C GLY A 112 -4.03 9.27 2.23
N LEU A 113 -2.96 9.15 3.03
CA LEU A 113 -1.99 10.22 3.24
C LEU A 113 -1.18 10.50 1.97
N GLU A 114 -0.73 9.47 1.26
CA GLU A 114 0.01 9.61 0.00
C GLU A 114 -0.86 10.21 -1.10
N ILE A 115 -2.10 9.73 -1.28
CA ILE A 115 -3.04 10.30 -2.25
C ILE A 115 -3.40 11.75 -1.91
N ALA A 116 -3.62 12.08 -0.63
CA ALA A 116 -3.88 13.46 -0.24
C ALA A 116 -2.69 14.38 -0.59
N HIS A 117 -1.47 13.93 -0.34
CA HIS A 117 -0.26 14.67 -0.72
C HIS A 117 -0.11 14.80 -2.23
N ASP A 118 -0.36 13.73 -2.98
CA ASP A 118 -0.26 13.71 -4.44
C ASP A 118 -1.30 14.61 -5.10
N LEU A 119 -2.54 14.62 -4.60
CA LEU A 119 -3.62 15.52 -5.05
C LEU A 119 -3.28 17.00 -4.84
N VAL A 120 -2.76 17.35 -3.66
CA VAL A 120 -2.30 18.74 -3.38
C VAL A 120 -1.18 19.12 -4.34
N SER A 121 -0.20 18.23 -4.53
CA SER A 121 0.95 18.46 -5.42
C SER A 121 0.55 18.54 -6.89
N GLY A 122 -0.49 17.80 -7.29
CA GLY A 122 -1.07 17.79 -8.64
C GLY A 122 -2.10 18.89 -8.91
N GLY A 123 -2.26 19.84 -7.98
CA GLY A 123 -3.03 21.06 -8.21
C GLY A 123 -4.54 20.93 -7.96
N ALA A 124 -4.99 20.00 -7.12
CA ALA A 124 -6.33 20.07 -6.56
C ALA A 124 -6.52 21.41 -5.83
N ARG A 125 -7.71 22.01 -5.93
CA ARG A 125 -8.02 23.32 -5.33
C ARG A 125 -8.06 23.22 -3.81
N THR A 126 -8.76 22.20 -3.30
CA THR A 126 -8.87 21.94 -1.86
C THR A 126 -8.82 20.43 -1.64
N VAL A 127 -8.09 19.99 -0.61
CA VAL A 127 -8.05 18.58 -0.20
C VAL A 127 -8.35 18.48 1.28
N TRP A 128 -9.42 17.77 1.62
CA TRP A 128 -9.75 17.41 2.99
C TRP A 128 -9.42 15.95 3.26
N LEU A 129 -8.87 15.67 4.43
CA LEU A 129 -8.63 14.31 4.91
C LEU A 129 -9.60 14.00 6.04
N SER A 130 -10.55 13.10 5.80
CA SER A 130 -11.48 12.63 6.83
C SER A 130 -10.83 11.52 7.67
N VAL A 131 -10.70 11.77 8.97
CA VAL A 131 -9.99 10.91 9.91
C VAL A 131 -10.91 10.52 11.06
N ARG A 132 -11.22 9.23 11.19
CA ARG A 132 -12.00 8.72 12.33
C ARG A 132 -11.19 8.65 13.61
N THR A 133 -9.94 8.20 13.50
CA THR A 133 -9.01 8.01 14.62
C THR A 133 -7.68 8.61 14.20
N SER A 134 -7.20 9.61 14.95
CA SER A 134 -5.97 10.31 14.61
C SER A 134 -4.81 9.32 14.52
N PRO A 135 -4.16 9.18 13.35
CA PRO A 135 -3.03 8.28 13.20
C PRO A 135 -1.79 8.87 13.85
N ASN A 136 -0.88 7.99 14.28
CA ASN A 136 0.48 8.43 14.57
C ASN A 136 1.23 8.65 13.25
N VAL A 137 1.28 9.88 12.76
CA VAL A 137 2.09 10.24 11.60
C VAL A 137 3.55 10.28 12.04
N LEU A 138 4.41 9.57 11.33
CA LEU A 138 5.84 9.49 11.60
C LEU A 138 6.61 9.82 10.33
N PRO A 139 7.68 10.63 10.40
CA PRO A 139 8.58 10.81 9.28
C PRO A 139 9.18 9.48 8.86
N ARG A 140 9.25 9.25 7.55
CA ARG A 140 9.87 8.05 6.97
C ARG A 140 11.37 7.94 7.32
N ALA A 141 12.03 9.08 7.54
CA ALA A 141 13.40 9.16 8.03
C ALA A 141 13.55 10.33 9.02
N VAL A 142 14.41 10.15 10.02
CA VAL A 142 14.80 11.21 10.96
C VAL A 142 16.31 11.40 10.84
N ALA A 143 16.74 12.63 10.55
CA ALA A 143 18.16 12.96 10.34
C ALA A 143 18.88 12.07 9.30
N GLY A 144 18.18 11.66 8.23
CA GLY A 144 18.74 10.82 7.17
C GLY A 144 18.83 9.32 7.50
N MET A 145 18.43 8.90 8.71
CA MET A 145 18.36 7.49 9.08
C MET A 145 16.94 6.94 8.88
N PRO A 146 16.78 5.71 8.33
CA PRO A 146 15.47 5.07 8.23
C PRO A 146 14.87 4.87 9.62
N GLY A 147 13.59 5.21 9.78
CA GLY A 147 12.88 5.05 11.06
C GLY A 147 12.60 3.59 11.44
N ASP A 148 12.69 2.66 10.50
CA ASP A 148 12.24 1.26 10.66
C ASP A 148 12.87 0.52 11.85
N PRO A 149 14.18 0.63 12.15
CA PRO A 149 14.76 -0.05 13.32
C PRO A 149 14.17 0.45 14.64
N ALA A 150 13.97 1.77 14.75
CA ALA A 150 13.37 2.37 15.95
C ALA A 150 11.87 2.03 16.07
N ILE A 151 11.14 2.04 14.95
CA ILE A 151 9.72 1.65 14.90
C ILE A 151 9.57 0.17 15.29
N ASN A 152 10.42 -0.72 14.80
CA ASN A 152 10.39 -2.14 15.15
C ASN A 152 10.62 -2.40 16.64
N LEU A 153 11.44 -1.57 17.30
CA LEU A 153 11.61 -1.62 18.75
C LEU A 153 10.36 -1.10 19.47
N LEU A 154 9.81 0.03 19.04
CA LEU A 154 8.60 0.64 19.64
C LEU A 154 7.39 -0.28 19.54
N ARG A 155 7.23 -1.03 18.44
CA ARG A 155 6.15 -2.01 18.25
C ARG A 155 6.17 -3.18 19.24
N ARG A 156 7.27 -3.40 19.96
CA ARG A 156 7.37 -4.42 21.03
C ARG A 156 6.84 -3.91 22.37
N LEU A 157 6.60 -2.62 22.51
CA LEU A 157 6.10 -2.01 23.74
C LEU A 157 4.55 -2.03 23.77
N PRO A 158 3.93 -1.99 24.96
CA PRO A 158 2.50 -1.76 25.06
C PRO A 158 2.09 -0.46 24.35
N PRO A 159 0.92 -0.40 23.67
CA PRO A 159 0.51 0.76 22.87
C PRO A 159 0.60 2.10 23.61
N ARG A 160 0.20 2.14 24.89
CA ARG A 160 0.27 3.35 25.72
C ARG A 160 1.70 3.89 25.88
N VAL A 161 2.68 3.00 25.96
CA VAL A 161 4.10 3.37 26.13
C VAL A 161 4.67 3.83 24.79
N ALA A 162 4.37 3.11 23.70
CA ALA A 162 4.78 3.52 22.36
C ALA A 162 4.20 4.90 21.99
N ASP A 163 2.91 5.12 22.23
CA ASP A 163 2.26 6.41 21.97
C ASP A 163 2.87 7.55 22.79
N ALA A 164 3.15 7.31 24.07
CA ALA A 164 3.81 8.30 24.93
C ALA A 164 5.22 8.66 24.44
N ALA A 165 5.99 7.67 23.97
CA ALA A 165 7.33 7.87 23.44
C ALA A 165 7.36 8.59 22.09
N VAL A 166 6.33 8.38 21.26
CA VAL A 166 6.24 8.94 19.90
C VAL A 166 5.73 10.39 19.90
N ARG A 167 4.84 10.76 20.83
CA ARG A 167 4.27 12.12 20.96
C ARG A 167 5.28 13.28 20.91
N PRO A 168 6.39 13.27 21.69
CA PRO A 168 7.36 14.36 21.62
C PRO A 168 8.09 14.42 20.27
N LEU A 169 8.37 13.26 19.66
CA LEU A 169 9.00 13.20 18.35
C LEU A 169 8.08 13.77 17.26
N GLN A 170 6.78 13.48 17.34
CA GLN A 170 5.77 14.02 16.43
C GLN A 170 5.65 15.53 16.54
N ARG A 171 5.57 16.06 17.76
CA ARG A 171 5.53 17.52 17.99
C ARG A 171 6.77 18.22 17.44
N LEU A 172 7.94 17.60 17.57
CA LEU A 172 9.18 18.15 17.04
C LEU A 172 9.23 18.10 15.51
N ALA A 173 8.74 17.02 14.89
CA ALA A 173 8.86 16.79 13.46
C ALA A 173 7.74 17.42 12.62
N ILE A 174 6.51 17.47 13.15
CA ILE A 174 5.29 17.86 12.43
C ILE A 174 4.68 19.14 13.00
N GLY A 175 4.98 19.49 14.26
CA GLY A 175 4.39 20.64 14.96
C GLY A 175 3.13 20.26 15.74
N ASP A 176 2.39 21.29 16.19
CA ASP A 176 1.07 21.12 16.77
C ASP A 176 0.01 21.08 15.66
N LEU A 177 -0.82 20.05 15.65
CA LEU A 177 -1.87 19.83 14.64
C LEU A 177 -3.28 20.13 15.20
N THR A 178 -3.37 20.81 16.35
CA THR A 178 -4.64 21.06 17.05
C THR A 178 -5.34 22.37 16.64
N ASP A 179 -4.93 23.00 15.55
CA ASP A 179 -5.58 24.20 14.99
C ASP A 179 -6.67 23.85 13.96
#